data_AF-A0A948T1Q3-F1
#
_entry.id   AF-A0A948T1Q3-F1
#
_cell.length_a   1.000
_cell.length_b   1.000
_cell.length_c   1.000
_cell.angle_alpha   90.00
_cell.angle_beta   90.00
_cell.angle_gamma   90.00
#
_symmetry.space_group_name_H-M   'P 1'
#
loop_
_entity.id
_entity.type
_entity.pdbx_description
1 polymer ?
#
loop_
_entity_poly.entity_id
_entity_poly.type
_entity_poly.pdbx_seq_one_letter_code
_entity_poly.pdbx_strand_id
1 'polypeptide(L)'
;MQDKASRVGNSTFEMQGGSLTAKNGGMFYTTNTESTIVLSDVTIQNAPDSEFLLRCTGNQNERGWGQTGANGADCHFTALEQTLEGNVIWDSISKLDFYLTQGSALKGAFVQDESCAGEGGDSYAQEKA
;
A
#
# COMPACT_ATOMS: atom_id res chain seq x y z
N MET A 1 -23.26 20.59 -7.02
CA MET A 1 -23.24 19.70 -5.84
C MET A 1 -22.26 18.59 -6.13
N GLN A 2 -21.07 18.62 -5.53
CA GLN A 2 -20.17 17.49 -5.56
C GLN A 2 -19.33 17.57 -4.29
N ASP A 3 -19.86 16.97 -3.24
CA ASP A 3 -19.12 16.73 -2.00
C ASP A 3 -18.63 15.28 -2.08
N LYS A 4 -17.59 15.04 -2.89
CA LYS A 4 -16.86 13.76 -2.93
C LYS A 4 -15.71 13.84 -1.92
N ALA A 5 -16.05 13.78 -0.64
CA ALA A 5 -15.08 13.54 0.43
C ALA A 5 -15.79 12.93 1.64
N SER A 6 -16.32 11.72 1.47
CA SER A 6 -16.73 10.89 2.60
C SER A 6 -15.49 10.54 3.43
N ARG A 7 -15.15 11.39 4.43
CA ARG A 7 -14.09 11.23 5.45
C ARG A 7 -12.99 10.23 5.06
N VAL A 8 -12.06 10.64 4.19
CA VAL A 8 -10.81 9.90 4.01
C VAL A 8 -10.13 9.85 5.37
N GLY A 9 -9.98 8.66 5.95
CA GLY A 9 -9.19 8.49 7.17
C GLY A 9 -7.74 8.85 6.84
N ASN A 10 -7.06 9.57 7.72
CA ASN A 10 -5.62 9.78 7.60
C ASN A 10 -4.90 8.86 8.59
N SER A 11 -3.85 8.18 8.14
CA SER A 11 -3.04 7.29 8.97
C SER A 11 -1.56 7.48 8.70
N THR A 12 -0.79 7.56 9.78
CA THR A 12 0.68 7.57 9.73
C THR A 12 1.22 6.39 10.50
N PHE A 13 2.15 5.65 9.88
CA PHE A 13 2.94 4.60 10.51
C PHE A 13 4.43 4.88 10.28
N GLU A 14 5.19 4.99 11.37
CA GLU A 14 6.63 5.20 11.31
C GLU A 14 7.34 4.19 12.21
N MET A 15 8.40 3.57 11.69
CA MET A 15 9.22 2.64 12.47
C MET A 15 10.70 2.81 12.10
N GLN A 16 11.53 2.96 13.14
CA GLN A 16 12.98 3.01 13.05
C GLN A 16 13.59 1.90 13.90
N GLY A 17 14.47 1.09 13.31
CA GLY A 17 15.09 -0.04 14.00
C GLY A 17 14.13 -1.18 14.32
N GLY A 18 14.66 -2.23 14.96
CA GLY A 18 13.85 -3.34 15.48
C GLY A 18 13.32 -4.27 14.40
N SER A 19 12.20 -4.95 14.67
CA SER A 19 11.60 -5.93 13.76
C SER A 19 10.08 -5.81 13.65
N LEU A 20 9.57 -5.92 12.44
CA LEU A 20 8.15 -5.99 12.14
C LEU A 20 7.83 -7.34 11.48
N THR A 21 6.96 -8.12 12.11
CA THR A 21 6.64 -9.49 11.72
C THR A 21 5.17 -9.61 11.32
N ALA A 22 4.92 -9.97 10.06
CA ALA A 22 3.60 -10.41 9.62
C ALA A 22 3.40 -11.87 10.03
N LYS A 23 2.29 -12.17 10.71
CA LYS A 23 1.97 -13.54 11.13
C LYS A 23 1.09 -14.29 10.12
N ASN A 24 0.46 -13.56 9.21
CA ASN A 24 -0.39 -14.06 8.13
C ASN A 24 -0.59 -12.94 7.10
N GLY A 25 -0.70 -13.30 5.82
CA GLY A 25 -0.99 -12.37 4.73
C GLY A 25 0.14 -11.38 4.43
N GLY A 26 -0.21 -10.28 3.77
CA GLY A 26 0.74 -9.23 3.43
C GLY A 26 1.09 -8.29 4.59
N MET A 27 2.17 -7.52 4.44
CA MET A 27 2.69 -6.66 5.52
C MET A 27 1.83 -5.40 5.72
N PHE A 28 1.53 -4.68 4.64
CA PHE A 28 0.70 -3.48 4.67
C PHE A 28 -0.46 -3.59 3.70
N TYR A 29 -1.67 -3.25 4.16
CA TYR A 29 -2.84 -3.10 3.30
C TYR A 29 -3.54 -1.79 3.61
N THR A 30 -3.64 -0.92 2.61
CA THR A 30 -4.28 0.39 2.68
C THR A 30 -5.49 0.41 1.75
N THR A 31 -6.63 0.90 2.25
CA THR A 31 -7.90 1.04 1.52
C THR A 31 -8.72 2.17 2.14
N ASN A 32 -9.44 2.97 1.34
CA ASN A 32 -10.32 4.05 1.81
C ASN A 32 -9.64 5.06 2.80
N THR A 33 -8.31 5.21 2.70
CA THR A 33 -7.48 5.92 3.67
C THR A 33 -6.34 6.60 2.92
N GLU A 34 -6.01 7.81 3.33
CA GLU A 34 -4.75 8.47 3.00
C GLU A 34 -3.71 8.03 4.03
N SER A 35 -2.62 7.43 3.57
CA SER A 35 -1.67 6.73 4.42
C SER A 35 -0.24 7.18 4.13
N THR A 36 0.51 7.42 5.20
CA THR A 36 1.96 7.62 5.15
C THR A 36 2.64 6.52 5.94
N ILE A 37 3.54 5.78 5.29
CA ILE A 37 4.29 4.68 5.90
C ILE A 37 5.77 4.96 5.72
N VAL A 38 6.53 5.04 6.81
CA VAL A 38 7.99 5.26 6.79
C VAL A 38 8.68 4.15 7.56
N LEU A 39 9.63 3.48 6.92
CA LEU A 39 10.47 2.45 7.54
C LEU A 39 11.94 2.81 7.40
N SER A 40 12.69 2.74 8.50
CA SER A 40 14.13 2.97 8.53
C SER A 40 14.85 1.88 9.33
N ASP A 41 15.75 1.14 8.69
CA ASP A 41 16.54 0.06 9.33
C ASP A 41 15.68 -0.94 10.14
N VAL A 42 14.56 -1.38 9.56
CA VAL A 42 13.62 -2.31 10.21
C VAL A 42 13.80 -3.70 9.63
N THR A 43 14.01 -4.69 10.49
CA THR A 43 13.98 -6.10 10.09
C THR A 43 12.55 -6.52 9.75
N ILE A 44 12.25 -6.66 8.46
CA ILE A 44 10.96 -7.11 7.94
C ILE A 44 10.92 -8.63 7.88
N GLN A 45 9.93 -9.23 8.52
CA GLN A 45 9.71 -10.67 8.55
C GLN A 45 8.31 -10.96 7.99
N ASN A 46 8.26 -11.27 6.69
CA ASN A 46 7.03 -11.63 6.02
C ASN A 46 6.50 -12.98 6.53
N ALA A 47 5.18 -13.15 6.49
CA ALA A 47 4.55 -14.43 6.75
C ALA A 47 4.99 -15.46 5.68
N PRO A 48 5.08 -16.77 5.99
CA PRO A 48 5.44 -17.79 4.99
C PRO A 48 4.50 -17.83 3.78
N ASP A 49 3.25 -17.43 3.98
CA ASP A 49 2.17 -17.33 2.99
C ASP A 49 1.93 -15.88 2.53
N SER A 50 2.90 -14.98 2.74
CA SER A 50 2.74 -13.57 2.39
C SER A 50 2.59 -13.38 0.89
N GLU A 51 1.50 -12.74 0.49
CA GLU A 51 1.14 -12.50 -0.91
C GLU A 51 1.74 -11.19 -1.45
N PHE A 52 2.01 -10.22 -0.57
CA PHE A 52 2.48 -8.89 -0.91
C PHE A 52 3.18 -8.21 0.27
N LEU A 53 4.13 -7.32 -0.04
CA LEU A 53 4.66 -6.36 0.92
C LEU A 53 3.61 -5.26 1.18
N LEU A 54 3.09 -4.66 0.12
CA LEU A 54 2.12 -3.56 0.19
C LEU A 54 0.99 -3.83 -0.80
N ARG A 55 -0.25 -3.65 -0.34
CA ARG A 55 -1.44 -3.54 -1.19
C ARG A 55 -2.09 -2.17 -0.96
N CYS A 56 -2.13 -1.36 -1.99
CA CYS A 56 -2.77 -0.04 -2.02
C CYS A 56 -3.93 -0.08 -3.01
N THR A 57 -5.07 -0.61 -2.58
CA THR A 57 -6.21 -0.88 -3.47
C THR A 57 -7.53 -0.49 -2.82
N GLY A 58 -8.57 -0.39 -3.64
CA GLY A 58 -9.93 -0.51 -3.18
C GLY A 58 -10.22 -1.86 -2.54
N ASN A 59 -11.48 -2.03 -2.15
CA ASN A 59 -12.00 -3.27 -1.58
C ASN A 59 -13.34 -3.64 -2.23
N GLN A 60 -13.72 -4.92 -2.11
CA GLN A 60 -14.98 -5.45 -2.62
C GLN A 60 -16.16 -5.26 -1.65
N ASN A 61 -16.03 -4.37 -0.67
CA ASN A 61 -17.03 -4.09 0.38
C ASN A 61 -17.47 -5.31 1.22
N GLU A 62 -16.71 -6.41 1.22
CA GLU A 62 -17.00 -7.62 2.00
C GLU A 62 -17.06 -7.35 3.52
N ARG A 63 -16.40 -6.27 3.96
CA ARG A 63 -16.33 -5.85 5.36
C ARG A 63 -17.26 -4.68 5.70
N GLY A 64 -18.12 -4.26 4.77
CA GLY A 64 -19.12 -3.20 4.96
C GLY A 64 -18.56 -1.78 5.01
N TRP A 65 -17.38 -1.54 4.43
CA TRP A 65 -16.77 -0.21 4.34
C TRP A 65 -16.90 0.37 2.93
N GLY A 66 -17.66 1.46 2.79
CA GLY A 66 -17.76 2.26 1.56
C GLY A 66 -18.45 1.57 0.38
N GLN A 67 -18.10 1.95 -0.85
CA GLN A 67 -18.63 1.40 -2.10
C GLN A 67 -17.52 0.78 -2.98
N THR A 68 -17.74 -0.46 -3.43
CA THR A 68 -16.87 -1.13 -4.41
C THR A 68 -16.66 -0.24 -5.64
N GLY A 69 -15.41 -0.15 -6.14
CA GLY A 69 -15.06 0.70 -7.27
C GLY A 69 -14.95 2.21 -6.95
N ALA A 70 -15.21 2.64 -5.72
CA ALA A 70 -15.09 4.05 -5.30
C ALA A 70 -14.20 4.28 -4.07
N ASN A 71 -13.64 3.20 -3.49
CA ASN A 71 -12.92 3.20 -2.21
C ASN A 71 -11.39 3.07 -2.37
N GLY A 72 -10.77 3.74 -3.33
CA GLY A 72 -9.33 3.68 -3.49
C GLY A 72 -8.55 4.16 -2.26
N ALA A 73 -7.26 3.89 -2.24
CA ALA A 73 -6.32 4.40 -1.24
C ALA A 73 -5.44 5.51 -1.82
N ASP A 74 -4.91 6.38 -0.97
CA ASP A 74 -3.81 7.29 -1.30
C ASP A 74 -2.64 6.93 -0.37
N CYS A 75 -1.54 6.40 -0.91
CA CYS A 75 -0.46 5.85 -0.10
C CYS A 75 0.89 6.44 -0.48
N HIS A 76 1.57 6.98 0.54
CA HIS A 76 2.96 7.40 0.48
C HIS A 76 3.80 6.44 1.31
N PHE A 77 4.59 5.60 0.64
CA PHE A 77 5.48 4.62 1.28
C PHE A 77 6.94 5.04 1.09
N THR A 78 7.68 5.18 2.18
CA THR A 78 9.11 5.54 2.16
C THR A 78 9.95 4.52 2.90
N ALA A 79 10.95 3.98 2.20
CA ALA A 79 11.95 3.08 2.76
C ALA A 79 13.32 3.76 2.81
N LEU A 80 13.99 3.67 3.97
CA LEU A 80 15.29 4.26 4.26
C LEU A 80 16.23 3.16 4.80
N GLU A 81 17.35 2.90 4.13
CA GLU A 81 18.28 1.83 4.54
C GLU A 81 17.61 0.45 4.69
N GLN A 82 16.62 0.14 3.83
CA GLN A 82 15.80 -1.07 3.93
C GLN A 82 16.10 -2.09 2.84
N THR A 83 16.14 -3.37 3.20
CA THR A 83 15.99 -4.48 2.24
C THR A 83 14.60 -5.07 2.41
N LEU A 84 13.73 -4.86 1.41
CA LEU A 84 12.33 -5.28 1.41
C LEU A 84 12.14 -6.46 0.46
N GLU A 85 11.25 -7.38 0.83
CA GLU A 85 10.81 -8.48 -0.04
C GLU A 85 9.29 -8.51 -0.15
N GLY A 86 8.78 -8.87 -1.32
CA GLY A 86 7.35 -9.02 -1.60
C GLY A 86 6.83 -8.05 -2.66
N ASN A 87 5.66 -8.36 -3.22
CA ASN A 87 5.05 -7.54 -4.27
C ASN A 87 4.46 -6.24 -3.71
N VAL A 88 4.48 -5.20 -4.54
CA VAL A 88 3.77 -3.94 -4.29
C VAL A 88 2.61 -3.89 -5.27
N ILE A 89 1.38 -3.91 -4.73
CA ILE A 89 0.15 -4.02 -5.49
C ILE A 89 -0.63 -2.70 -5.42
N TRP A 90 -1.11 -2.19 -6.55
CA TRP A 90 -2.05 -1.06 -6.59
C TRP A 90 -3.16 -1.28 -7.62
N ASP A 91 -4.24 -0.51 -7.53
CA ASP A 91 -5.35 -0.53 -8.51
C ASP A 91 -5.62 0.85 -9.11
N SER A 92 -6.51 0.92 -10.08
CA SER A 92 -6.72 2.16 -10.83
C SER A 92 -7.47 3.27 -10.10
N ILE A 93 -8.14 2.93 -9.01
CA ILE A 93 -8.88 3.90 -8.20
C ILE A 93 -8.03 4.41 -7.03
N SER A 94 -6.81 3.88 -6.86
CA SER A 94 -5.85 4.25 -5.82
C SER A 94 -4.67 5.05 -6.37
N LYS A 95 -3.92 5.68 -5.47
CA LYS A 95 -2.67 6.38 -5.75
C LYS A 95 -1.56 5.81 -4.88
N LEU A 96 -0.40 5.62 -5.48
CA LEU A 96 0.77 5.10 -4.79
C LEU A 96 2.03 5.88 -5.18
N ASP A 97 2.61 6.54 -4.19
CA ASP A 97 3.98 7.02 -4.24
C ASP A 97 4.87 6.09 -3.42
N PHE A 98 5.83 5.42 -4.06
CA PHE A 98 6.73 4.47 -3.40
C PHE A 98 8.19 4.90 -3.58
N TYR A 99 8.84 5.22 -2.46
CA TYR A 99 10.20 5.74 -2.41
C TYR A 99 11.17 4.73 -1.79
N LEU A 100 12.17 4.34 -2.56
CA LEU A 100 13.32 3.55 -2.08
C LEU A 100 14.52 4.47 -2.00
N THR A 101 14.95 4.83 -0.79
CA THR A 101 15.99 5.84 -0.61
C THR A 101 17.07 5.36 0.36
N GLN A 102 18.21 6.06 0.40
CA GLN A 102 19.35 5.75 1.28
C GLN A 102 19.84 4.30 1.13
N GLY A 103 19.97 3.84 -0.12
CA GLY A 103 20.44 2.48 -0.40
C GLY A 103 19.39 1.38 -0.18
N SER A 104 18.12 1.75 0.01
CA SER A 104 17.04 0.75 0.09
C SER A 104 16.86 -0.02 -1.21
N ALA A 105 16.41 -1.26 -1.10
CA ALA A 105 16.11 -2.13 -2.24
C ALA A 105 14.82 -2.91 -1.99
N LEU A 106 14.08 -3.16 -3.07
CA LEU A 106 12.92 -4.06 -3.09
C LEU A 106 13.23 -5.28 -3.96
N LYS A 107 13.03 -6.46 -3.40
CA LYS A 107 13.00 -7.73 -4.13
C LYS A 107 11.55 -8.18 -4.26
N GLY A 108 10.94 -7.83 -5.38
CA GLY A 108 9.55 -8.12 -5.70
C GLY A 108 9.17 -7.51 -7.04
N ALA A 109 7.88 -7.45 -7.31
CA ALA A 109 7.34 -6.77 -8.48
C ALA A 109 6.31 -5.70 -8.09
N PHE A 110 6.26 -4.65 -8.88
CA PHE A 110 5.14 -3.72 -8.94
C PHE A 110 4.05 -4.34 -9.81
N VAL A 111 2.87 -4.59 -9.23
CA VAL A 111 1.73 -5.26 -9.90
C VAL A 111 0.49 -4.38 -9.83
N GLN A 112 -0.09 -4.09 -10.98
CA GLN A 112 -1.40 -3.45 -11.05
C GLN A 112 -2.50 -4.53 -11.02
N ASP A 113 -3.39 -4.48 -10.04
CA ASP A 113 -4.49 -5.44 -9.83
C ASP A 113 -5.83 -4.70 -9.76
N GLU A 114 -6.61 -4.79 -10.83
CA GLU A 114 -7.90 -4.10 -10.97
C GLU A 114 -9.09 -4.84 -10.34
N SER A 115 -8.86 -5.96 -9.63
CA SER A 115 -9.94 -6.79 -9.06
C SER A 115 -10.87 -6.05 -8.08
N CYS A 116 -10.43 -4.92 -7.54
CA CYS A 116 -11.21 -4.06 -6.65
C CYS A 116 -11.71 -2.74 -7.28
N ALA A 117 -11.30 -2.43 -8.51
CA ALA A 117 -11.51 -1.13 -9.13
C ALA A 117 -12.86 -0.99 -9.87
N GLY A 118 -13.63 -2.08 -10.01
CA GLY A 118 -14.90 -2.05 -10.75
C GLY A 118 -14.67 -1.82 -12.25
N GLU A 119 -15.26 -0.76 -12.81
CA GLU A 119 -15.05 -0.41 -14.23
C GLU A 119 -13.66 0.17 -14.54
N GLY A 120 -12.87 0.49 -13.50
CA GLY A 120 -11.48 0.94 -13.62
C GLY A 120 -11.30 2.31 -14.30
N GLY A 121 -10.11 2.90 -14.13
CA GLY A 121 -9.71 4.16 -14.78
C GLY A 121 -8.22 4.16 -15.18
N ASP A 122 -7.75 5.23 -15.80
CA ASP A 122 -6.31 5.40 -16.07
C ASP A 122 -5.61 5.76 -14.75
N SER A 123 -4.74 4.88 -14.24
CA SER A 123 -3.92 5.16 -13.05
C SER A 123 -2.44 5.09 -13.33
N TYR A 124 -1.67 5.59 -12.36
CA TYR A 124 -0.23 5.72 -12.43
C TYR A 124 0.39 5.30 -11.10
N ALA A 125 1.41 4.45 -11.17
CA ALA A 125 2.34 4.21 -10.07
C ALA A 125 3.70 4.79 -10.44
N GLN A 126 4.32 5.53 -9.51
CA GLN A 126 5.70 5.98 -9.62
C GLN A 126 6.58 5.23 -8.65
N GLU A 127 7.46 4.40 -9.19
CA GLU A 127 8.69 4.06 -8.49
C GLU A 127 9.64 5.25 -8.58
N LYS A 128 10.08 5.75 -7.42
CA LYS A 128 11.14 6.77 -7.33
C LYS A 128 12.30 6.19 -6.55
N ALA A 129 13.38 5.89 -7.28
CA ALA A 129 14.67 5.46 -6.76
C ALA A 129 15.59 6.67 -6.54
#